data_AF-A0A0K2JBK8-F1
#
_entry.id   AF-A0A0K2JBK8-F1
#
_cell.length_a   1.000
_cell.length_b   1.000
_cell.length_c   1.000
_cell.angle_alpha   90.00
_cell.angle_beta   90.00
_cell.angle_gamma   90.00
#
_symmetry.space_group_name_H-M   'P 1'
#
loop_
_entity.id
_entity.type
_entity.pdbx_description
1 polymer ?
#
loop_
_entity_poly.entity_id
_entity_poly.type
_entity_poly.pdbx_seq_one_letter_code
_entity_poly.pdbx_strand_id
1 'polypeptide(L)'
;MEEEKLKDLAKSIFEKIEKKYQKTVKEMIVADASVNASKEMKITESKIEGIPYIPVGGKIPVNSEGKQFMFLAQINCEDLKGLEDFPQEGILQFWVLGSDHFGKDFDNPTNRDGFEVIYYEKIVDCYSENEFKKMYNPYKFDLKHMEILIAIEPCKMKFSLEKQKESFNYEFLERLYEEVLKEENLKFEEDNKLYEEVERIYEDEFYEEIVGTKCNGFPYFTQWEPRDEEQMKEYDTSLFQIDSGKEVMIGDSGVMHFFINREKLKNKDFSDIFYHWDCY
;
A
#
# COMPACT_ATOMS: atom_id res chain seq x y z
N MET A 1 36.82 11.30 -22.19
CA MET A 1 37.41 10.47 -21.12
C MET A 1 37.47 9.03 -21.64
N GLU A 2 38.53 8.26 -21.38
CA GLU A 2 38.53 6.82 -21.75
C GLU A 2 37.38 6.14 -20.98
N GLU A 3 36.63 5.25 -21.63
CA GLU A 3 35.41 4.61 -21.09
C GLU A 3 35.64 3.98 -19.69
N GLU A 4 36.83 3.43 -19.46
CA GLU A 4 37.25 2.86 -18.17
C GLU A 4 37.32 3.92 -17.05
N LYS A 5 37.83 5.12 -17.36
CA LYS A 5 37.88 6.25 -16.40
C LYS A 5 36.49 6.78 -16.04
N LEU A 6 35.53 6.68 -16.97
CA LEU A 6 34.13 7.05 -16.70
C LEU A 6 33.50 6.11 -15.68
N LYS A 7 33.68 4.79 -15.87
CA LYS A 7 33.15 3.76 -14.97
C LYS A 7 33.76 3.83 -13.57
N ASP A 8 35.08 4.04 -13.48
CA ASP A 8 35.76 4.24 -12.20
C ASP A 8 35.23 5.47 -11.44
N LEU A 9 34.97 6.56 -12.16
CA LEU A 9 34.40 7.77 -11.58
C LEU A 9 32.94 7.56 -11.14
N ALA A 10 32.11 6.92 -11.98
CA ALA A 10 30.72 6.61 -11.65
C ALA A 10 30.64 5.78 -10.36
N LYS A 11 31.49 4.75 -10.24
CA LYS A 11 31.60 3.95 -9.02
C LYS A 11 31.99 4.78 -7.81
N SER A 12 33.00 5.66 -7.94
CA SER A 12 33.41 6.54 -6.84
C SER A 12 32.31 7.51 -6.40
N ILE A 13 31.50 8.01 -7.34
CA ILE A 13 30.34 8.86 -7.05
C ILE A 13 29.24 8.06 -6.36
N PHE A 14 28.91 6.87 -6.87
CA PHE A 14 27.88 6.02 -6.29
C PHE A 14 28.22 5.62 -4.84
N GLU A 15 29.48 5.29 -4.54
CA GLU A 15 29.91 5.02 -3.15
C GLU A 15 29.69 6.20 -2.19
N LYS A 16 29.71 7.46 -2.69
CA LYS A 16 29.42 8.65 -1.89
C LYS A 16 27.92 8.87 -1.74
N ILE A 17 27.17 8.63 -2.82
CA ILE A 17 25.70 8.64 -2.82
C ILE A 17 25.18 7.63 -1.79
N GLU A 18 25.65 6.38 -1.85
CA GLU A 18 25.26 5.33 -0.91
C GLU A 18 25.54 5.74 0.54
N LYS A 19 26.73 6.28 0.83
CA LYS A 19 27.08 6.78 2.18
C LYS A 19 26.18 7.90 2.65
N LYS A 20 25.70 8.76 1.74
CA LYS A 20 24.73 9.82 2.06
C LYS A 20 23.34 9.24 2.29
N TYR A 21 22.89 8.33 1.43
CA TYR A 21 21.64 7.61 1.60
C TYR A 21 21.59 6.91 2.97
N GLN A 22 22.57 6.10 3.33
CA GLN A 22 22.59 5.40 4.63
C GLN A 22 22.58 6.34 5.85
N LYS A 23 22.99 7.61 5.71
CA LYS A 23 22.95 8.62 6.78
C LYS A 23 21.62 9.39 6.85
N THR A 24 20.87 9.41 5.76
CA THR A 24 19.67 10.25 5.60
C THR A 24 18.38 9.43 5.46
N VAL A 25 18.51 8.13 5.17
CA VAL A 25 17.40 7.19 5.03
C VAL A 25 16.57 7.17 6.29
N LYS A 26 15.25 7.30 6.11
CA LYS A 26 14.29 7.15 7.18
C LYS A 26 13.99 5.67 7.38
N GLU A 27 13.77 5.31 8.64
CA GLU A 27 13.33 3.97 9.02
C GLU A 27 12.02 4.06 9.78
N MET A 28 11.16 3.06 9.60
CA MET A 28 9.95 2.90 10.38
C MET A 28 9.61 1.42 10.59
N ILE A 29 8.80 1.14 11.61
CA ILE A 29 8.25 -0.20 11.83
C ILE A 29 7.09 -0.41 10.87
N VAL A 30 7.11 -1.53 10.16
CA VAL A 30 6.06 -1.99 9.25
C VAL A 30 5.50 -3.31 9.77
N ALA A 31 4.22 -3.55 9.56
CA ALA A 31 3.64 -4.89 9.70
C ALA A 31 3.49 -5.49 8.30
N ASP A 32 4.40 -6.37 7.91
CA ASP A 32 4.38 -7.05 6.63
C ASP A 32 3.53 -8.33 6.72
N ALA A 33 2.71 -8.59 5.71
CA ALA A 33 1.82 -9.74 5.68
C ALA A 33 2.23 -10.76 4.61
N SER A 34 2.49 -11.98 5.08
CA SER A 34 2.43 -13.14 4.18
C SER A 34 0.97 -13.47 3.84
N VAL A 35 0.67 -13.55 2.53
CA VAL A 35 -0.68 -13.80 2.00
C VAL A 35 -0.76 -15.20 1.41
N ASN A 36 -1.68 -16.02 1.90
CA ASN A 36 -1.85 -17.41 1.44
C ASN A 36 -3.32 -17.81 1.36
N ALA A 37 -3.73 -18.43 0.25
CA ALA A 37 -5.07 -18.99 0.10
C ALA A 37 -5.38 -20.02 1.20
N SER A 38 -6.60 -19.95 1.76
CA SER A 38 -7.02 -20.85 2.83
C SER A 38 -8.53 -21.05 2.86
N LYS A 39 -8.96 -22.31 2.97
CA LYS A 39 -10.39 -22.69 3.05
C LYS A 39 -10.96 -22.63 4.47
N GLU A 40 -10.10 -22.63 5.48
CA GLU A 40 -10.49 -22.68 6.88
C GLU A 40 -10.00 -21.43 7.60
N MET A 41 -10.90 -20.48 7.85
CA MET A 41 -10.58 -19.24 8.54
C MET A 41 -11.62 -18.90 9.59
N LYS A 42 -11.19 -18.37 10.73
CA LYS A 42 -12.12 -17.80 11.70
C LYS A 42 -12.63 -16.47 11.16
N ILE A 43 -13.86 -16.10 11.53
CA ILE A 43 -14.49 -14.84 11.09
C ILE A 43 -13.62 -13.63 11.45
N THR A 44 -12.91 -13.66 12.57
CA THR A 44 -12.09 -12.54 13.10
C THR A 44 -10.62 -12.57 12.70
N GLU A 45 -10.16 -13.53 11.88
CA GLU A 45 -8.77 -13.54 11.40
C GLU A 45 -8.52 -12.44 10.37
N SER A 46 -7.28 -11.95 10.28
CA SER A 46 -6.83 -11.09 9.19
C SER A 46 -6.88 -11.83 7.86
N LYS A 47 -7.55 -11.24 6.86
CA LYS A 47 -7.80 -11.89 5.57
C LYS A 47 -8.07 -10.90 4.45
N ILE A 48 -7.83 -11.36 3.22
CA ILE A 48 -8.32 -10.76 1.98
C ILE A 48 -9.45 -11.65 1.48
N GLU A 49 -10.57 -11.04 1.10
CA GLU A 49 -11.80 -11.71 0.66
C GLU A 49 -12.38 -12.69 1.72
N GLY A 50 -13.51 -13.33 1.39
CA GLY A 50 -14.18 -14.31 2.24
C GLY A 50 -15.26 -13.73 3.15
N ILE A 51 -15.42 -14.30 4.35
CA ILE A 51 -16.49 -13.91 5.28
C ILE A 51 -15.95 -12.91 6.32
N PRO A 52 -16.44 -11.65 6.31
CA PRO A 52 -16.04 -10.63 7.25
C PRO A 52 -16.69 -10.80 8.63
N TYR A 53 -16.05 -10.22 9.63
CA TYR A 53 -16.69 -9.96 10.92
C TYR A 53 -17.73 -8.85 10.79
N ILE A 54 -19.00 -9.14 11.09
CA ILE A 54 -20.05 -8.12 11.19
C ILE A 54 -20.76 -8.32 12.53
N PRO A 55 -20.71 -7.36 13.47
CA PRO A 55 -21.39 -7.50 14.76
C PRO A 55 -22.90 -7.62 14.55
N VAL A 56 -23.61 -8.32 15.45
CA VAL A 56 -25.07 -8.41 15.39
C VAL A 56 -25.69 -7.00 15.47
N GLY A 57 -26.57 -6.68 14.53
CA GLY A 57 -27.15 -5.34 14.35
C GLY A 57 -26.33 -4.42 13.44
N GLY A 58 -25.12 -4.84 13.04
CA GLY A 58 -24.31 -4.19 12.02
C GLY A 58 -24.94 -4.29 10.62
N LYS A 59 -24.43 -3.50 9.68
CA LYS A 59 -24.92 -3.44 8.30
C LYS A 59 -23.77 -3.62 7.32
N ILE A 60 -24.08 -4.16 6.14
CA ILE A 60 -23.15 -4.10 5.00
C ILE A 60 -23.08 -2.64 4.56
N PRO A 61 -21.87 -2.06 4.38
CA PRO A 61 -21.77 -0.68 3.95
C PRO A 61 -22.27 -0.51 2.51
N VAL A 62 -22.87 0.64 2.25
CA VAL A 62 -23.44 1.03 0.95
C VAL A 62 -22.97 2.42 0.57
N ASN A 63 -22.88 2.70 -0.73
CA ASN A 63 -22.65 4.06 -1.21
C ASN A 63 -23.92 4.93 -1.14
N SER A 64 -23.85 6.18 -1.60
CA SER A 64 -24.97 7.13 -1.64
C SER A 64 -26.20 6.66 -2.44
N GLU A 65 -26.02 5.74 -3.39
CA GLU A 65 -27.10 5.12 -4.19
C GLU A 65 -27.71 3.87 -3.53
N GLY A 66 -27.19 3.45 -2.37
CA GLY A 66 -27.63 2.24 -1.68
C GLY A 66 -27.05 0.94 -2.26
N LYS A 67 -26.03 1.01 -3.12
CA LYS A 67 -25.31 -0.15 -3.64
C LYS A 67 -24.35 -0.68 -2.58
N GLN A 68 -24.45 -1.96 -2.26
CA GLN A 68 -23.55 -2.60 -1.29
C GLN A 68 -22.14 -2.70 -1.84
N PHE A 69 -21.15 -2.37 -1.01
CA PHE A 69 -19.74 -2.57 -1.34
C PHE A 69 -19.36 -4.05 -1.30
N MET A 70 -18.29 -4.38 -2.03
CA MET A 70 -17.58 -5.64 -1.93
C MET A 70 -16.63 -5.62 -0.73
N PHE A 71 -16.62 -6.69 0.03
CA PHE A 71 -15.64 -6.92 1.08
C PHE A 71 -14.27 -7.17 0.47
N LEU A 72 -13.29 -6.32 0.77
CA LEU A 72 -11.93 -6.43 0.24
C LEU A 72 -11.05 -7.21 1.20
N ALA A 73 -10.96 -6.72 2.43
CA ALA A 73 -10.07 -7.28 3.44
C ALA A 73 -10.50 -6.87 4.85
N GLN A 74 -10.02 -7.62 5.84
CA GLN A 74 -10.01 -7.16 7.22
C GLN A 74 -8.71 -7.52 7.90
N ILE A 75 -8.40 -6.76 8.94
CA ILE A 75 -7.24 -6.94 9.79
C ILE A 75 -7.72 -7.04 11.22
N ASN A 76 -7.33 -8.11 11.89
CA ASN A 76 -7.42 -8.19 13.33
C ASN A 76 -6.34 -7.30 13.92
N CYS A 77 -6.73 -6.26 14.63
CA CYS A 77 -5.80 -5.28 15.17
C CYS A 77 -4.84 -5.87 16.23
N GLU A 78 -5.11 -7.07 16.73
CA GLU A 78 -4.12 -7.81 17.52
C GLU A 78 -2.86 -8.18 16.71
N ASP A 79 -2.98 -8.39 15.40
CA ASP A 79 -1.86 -8.68 14.49
C ASP A 79 -0.99 -7.43 14.24
N LEU A 80 -1.50 -6.24 14.56
CA LEU A 80 -0.79 -4.96 14.43
C LEU A 80 -0.12 -4.53 15.74
N LYS A 81 -0.13 -5.38 16.77
CA LYS A 81 0.41 -5.04 18.09
C LYS A 81 1.89 -4.68 17.99
N GLY A 82 2.23 -3.46 18.38
CA GLY A 82 3.57 -2.90 18.30
C GLY A 82 3.79 -1.89 17.16
N LEU A 83 2.83 -1.72 16.25
CA LEU A 83 2.77 -0.52 15.41
C LEU A 83 2.29 0.67 16.26
N GLU A 84 3.06 1.75 16.25
CA GLU A 84 2.71 3.01 16.92
C GLU A 84 1.46 3.62 16.28
N ASP A 85 0.58 4.23 17.09
CA ASP A 85 -0.68 4.87 16.71
C ASP A 85 -1.77 3.96 16.09
N PHE A 86 -1.42 2.78 15.57
CA PHE A 86 -2.39 1.81 15.05
C PHE A 86 -3.26 1.23 16.18
N PRO A 87 -4.53 0.88 15.90
CA PRO A 87 -5.35 0.15 16.85
C PRO A 87 -4.72 -1.19 17.24
N GLN A 88 -4.80 -1.54 18.54
CA GLN A 88 -4.18 -2.75 19.12
C GLN A 88 -5.20 -3.86 19.45
N GLU A 89 -6.50 -3.56 19.28
CA GLU A 89 -7.65 -4.43 19.49
C GLU A 89 -8.74 -4.03 18.48
N GLY A 90 -9.60 -4.98 18.12
CA GLY A 90 -10.72 -4.75 17.23
C GLY A 90 -10.46 -5.30 15.83
N ILE A 91 -11.35 -4.93 14.90
CA ILE A 91 -11.27 -5.32 13.50
C ILE A 91 -11.30 -4.06 12.65
N LEU A 92 -10.28 -3.87 11.82
CA LEU A 92 -10.27 -2.87 10.75
C LEU A 92 -10.69 -3.55 9.44
N GLN A 93 -11.65 -2.98 8.73
CA GLN A 93 -12.17 -3.54 7.48
C GLN A 93 -12.06 -2.55 6.33
N PHE A 94 -11.85 -3.10 5.15
CA PHE A 94 -11.74 -2.37 3.90
C PHE A 94 -12.76 -2.94 2.92
N TRP A 95 -13.47 -2.04 2.25
CA TRP A 95 -14.55 -2.35 1.33
C TRP A 95 -14.41 -1.46 0.10
N VAL A 96 -14.72 -1.99 -1.08
CA VAL A 96 -14.64 -1.27 -2.36
C VAL A 96 -15.90 -1.50 -3.17
N LEU A 97 -16.28 -0.55 -4.01
CA LEU A 97 -17.38 -0.73 -4.93
C LEU A 97 -16.94 -1.69 -6.03
N GLY A 98 -17.77 -2.68 -6.36
CA GLY A 98 -17.54 -3.57 -7.49
C GLY A 98 -17.80 -2.89 -8.83
N SER A 99 -17.20 -1.72 -9.06
CA SER A 99 -17.16 -1.03 -10.35
C SER A 99 -16.00 -1.55 -11.21
N ASP A 100 -15.90 -1.07 -12.44
CA ASP A 100 -14.82 -1.38 -13.38
C ASP A 100 -13.41 -0.95 -12.90
N HIS A 101 -13.32 -0.06 -11.92
CA HIS A 101 -12.07 0.43 -11.34
C HIS A 101 -12.00 0.24 -9.81
N PHE A 102 -12.66 -0.78 -9.26
CA PHE A 102 -12.67 -1.07 -7.81
C PHE A 102 -13.08 0.15 -6.95
N GLY A 103 -14.00 0.97 -7.45
CA GLY A 103 -14.46 2.17 -6.76
C GLY A 103 -13.47 3.33 -6.74
N LYS A 104 -12.36 3.27 -7.50
CA LYS A 104 -11.45 4.41 -7.62
C LYS A 104 -12.16 5.60 -8.26
N ASP A 105 -12.05 6.75 -7.62
CA ASP A 105 -12.45 8.04 -8.16
C ASP A 105 -11.18 8.79 -8.59
N PHE A 106 -11.09 9.10 -9.88
CA PHE A 106 -9.91 9.72 -10.47
C PHE A 106 -9.80 11.22 -10.18
N ASP A 107 -10.91 11.87 -9.84
CA ASP A 107 -10.96 13.30 -9.56
C ASP A 107 -10.94 13.58 -8.05
N ASN A 108 -11.50 12.67 -7.25
CA ASN A 108 -11.57 12.82 -5.79
C ASN A 108 -11.21 11.50 -5.07
N PRO A 109 -9.94 11.29 -4.68
CA PRO A 109 -9.47 10.04 -4.04
C PRO A 109 -10.04 9.80 -2.64
N THR A 110 -10.77 10.79 -2.08
CA THR A 110 -11.43 10.70 -0.76
C THR A 110 -12.91 10.40 -0.86
N ASN A 111 -13.46 10.26 -2.09
CA ASN A 111 -14.87 10.04 -2.32
C ASN A 111 -15.34 8.67 -1.78
N ARG A 112 -16.14 8.72 -0.71
CA ARG A 112 -16.69 7.53 -0.03
C ARG A 112 -17.78 6.79 -0.81
N ASP A 113 -18.17 7.25 -1.99
CA ASP A 113 -19.05 6.45 -2.86
C ASP A 113 -18.35 5.28 -3.54
N GLY A 114 -17.01 5.28 -3.52
CA GLY A 114 -16.17 4.24 -4.11
C GLY A 114 -15.70 3.16 -3.12
N PHE A 115 -15.60 3.48 -1.84
CA PHE A 115 -15.00 2.59 -0.85
C PHE A 115 -15.43 2.96 0.57
N GLU A 116 -15.23 2.03 1.51
CA GLU A 116 -15.50 2.25 2.93
C GLU A 116 -14.43 1.58 3.80
N VAL A 117 -14.02 2.26 4.87
CA VAL A 117 -13.12 1.73 5.90
C VAL A 117 -13.84 1.79 7.23
N ILE A 118 -14.02 0.64 7.87
CA ILE A 118 -14.77 0.51 9.12
C ILE A 118 -13.85 -0.05 10.20
N TYR A 119 -13.81 0.62 11.35
CA TYR A 119 -13.15 0.10 12.53
C TYR A 119 -14.17 -0.30 13.60
N TYR A 120 -14.16 -1.57 13.96
CA TYR A 120 -14.89 -2.09 15.11
C TYR A 120 -13.95 -2.21 16.30
N GLU A 121 -14.06 -1.30 17.26
CA GLU A 121 -13.15 -1.23 18.40
C GLU A 121 -13.17 -2.48 19.28
N LYS A 122 -14.32 -3.16 19.36
CA LYS A 122 -14.49 -4.38 20.18
C LYS A 122 -15.07 -5.51 19.36
N ILE A 123 -14.55 -6.70 19.61
CA ILE A 123 -15.08 -7.95 19.07
C ILE A 123 -16.18 -8.44 20.00
N VAL A 124 -17.40 -8.51 19.47
CA VAL A 124 -18.62 -8.98 20.15
C VAL A 124 -19.26 -10.10 19.33
N ASP A 125 -20.47 -10.52 19.70
CA ASP A 125 -21.23 -11.48 18.90
C ASP A 125 -21.44 -10.95 17.47
N CYS A 126 -21.17 -11.81 16.49
CA CYS A 126 -21.25 -11.50 15.07
C CYS A 126 -22.22 -12.43 14.35
N TYR A 127 -22.67 -11.99 13.17
CA TYR A 127 -23.46 -12.83 12.29
C TYR A 127 -22.69 -14.07 11.85
N SER A 128 -23.39 -15.20 11.80
CA SER A 128 -22.86 -16.42 11.20
C SER A 128 -22.68 -16.24 9.68
N GLU A 129 -21.87 -17.10 9.07
CA GLU A 129 -21.68 -17.14 7.61
C GLU A 129 -23.02 -17.24 6.85
N ASN A 130 -23.96 -18.05 7.36
CA ASN A 130 -25.27 -18.22 6.74
C ASN A 130 -26.15 -16.95 6.83
N GLU A 131 -26.00 -16.15 7.88
CA GLU A 131 -26.71 -14.88 8.01
C GLU A 131 -26.07 -13.81 7.12
N PHE A 132 -24.75 -13.73 7.11
CA PHE A 132 -23.99 -12.87 6.21
C PHE A 132 -24.37 -13.12 4.74
N LYS A 133 -24.38 -14.38 4.29
CA LYS A 133 -24.77 -14.75 2.91
C LYS A 133 -26.19 -14.35 2.53
N LYS A 134 -27.10 -14.15 3.49
CA LYS A 134 -28.48 -13.69 3.23
C LYS A 134 -28.57 -12.17 3.10
N MET A 135 -27.70 -11.42 3.76
CA MET A 135 -27.69 -9.95 3.75
C MET A 135 -26.72 -9.36 2.71
N TYR A 136 -25.72 -10.14 2.29
CA TYR A 136 -24.66 -9.70 1.39
C TYR A 136 -25.03 -9.96 -0.08
N ASN A 137 -25.24 -8.89 -0.81
CA ASN A 137 -25.50 -8.84 -2.24
C ASN A 137 -24.77 -7.62 -2.82
N PRO A 138 -23.43 -7.67 -2.94
CA PRO A 138 -22.64 -6.54 -3.36
C PRO A 138 -23.01 -6.13 -4.79
N TYR A 139 -22.90 -4.84 -5.07
CA TYR A 139 -22.98 -4.35 -6.43
C TYR A 139 -21.81 -4.87 -7.24
N LYS A 140 -22.11 -5.41 -8.42
CA LYS A 140 -21.14 -5.87 -9.40
C LYS A 140 -21.50 -5.23 -10.72
N PHE A 141 -20.57 -4.47 -11.27
CA PHE A 141 -20.71 -3.87 -12.57
C PHE A 141 -20.75 -4.98 -13.63
N ASP A 142 -21.82 -5.00 -14.43
CA ASP A 142 -22.08 -6.03 -15.46
C ASP A 142 -21.18 -5.80 -16.68
N LEU A 143 -19.89 -6.08 -16.51
CA LEU A 143 -19.02 -6.43 -17.63
C LEU A 143 -19.12 -7.95 -17.75
N LYS A 144 -19.68 -8.42 -18.87
CA LYS A 144 -20.01 -9.82 -19.16
C LYS A 144 -18.90 -10.87 -18.85
N HIS A 145 -17.68 -10.46 -18.52
CA HIS A 145 -16.50 -11.31 -18.34
C HIS A 145 -15.57 -10.96 -17.16
N MET A 146 -15.91 -10.06 -16.23
CA MET A 146 -15.04 -9.78 -15.08
C MET A 146 -15.63 -10.34 -13.78
N GLU A 147 -15.08 -11.45 -13.29
CA GLU A 147 -15.27 -11.86 -11.90
C GLU A 147 -14.43 -10.89 -11.04
N ILE A 148 -15.10 -9.92 -10.41
CA ILE A 148 -14.50 -8.80 -9.65
C ILE A 148 -13.95 -9.29 -8.30
N LEU A 149 -13.25 -10.42 -8.26
CA LEU A 149 -12.52 -10.86 -7.08
C LEU A 149 -11.05 -10.56 -7.31
N ILE A 150 -10.41 -9.87 -6.36
CA ILE A 150 -8.95 -9.70 -6.42
C ILE A 150 -8.22 -10.99 -6.02
N ALA A 151 -8.90 -11.96 -5.41
CA ALA A 151 -8.35 -13.27 -5.08
C ALA A 151 -9.33 -14.39 -5.44
N ILE A 152 -8.83 -15.46 -6.05
CA ILE A 152 -9.67 -16.61 -6.49
C ILE A 152 -10.25 -17.35 -5.28
N GLU A 153 -9.47 -17.49 -4.21
CA GLU A 153 -9.90 -18.03 -2.93
C GLU A 153 -9.58 -17.03 -1.81
N PRO A 154 -10.36 -17.00 -0.71
CA PRO A 154 -10.02 -16.18 0.44
C PRO A 154 -8.62 -16.46 0.95
N CYS A 155 -7.88 -15.41 1.30
CA CYS A 155 -6.49 -15.50 1.70
C CYS A 155 -6.31 -15.09 3.16
N LYS A 156 -5.59 -15.91 3.94
CA LYS A 156 -5.12 -15.50 5.27
C LYS A 156 -3.96 -14.54 5.13
N MET A 157 -3.98 -13.51 5.97
CA MET A 157 -2.82 -12.65 6.20
C MET A 157 -2.19 -13.03 7.54
N LYS A 158 -0.87 -13.21 7.56
CA LYS A 158 -0.09 -13.35 8.79
C LYS A 158 0.96 -12.27 8.83
N PHE A 159 0.85 -11.40 9.84
CA PHE A 159 1.71 -10.24 9.99
C PHE A 159 2.98 -10.54 10.79
N SER A 160 4.10 -9.97 10.36
CA SER A 160 5.35 -9.83 11.11
C SER A 160 5.74 -8.35 11.22
N LEU A 161 6.23 -7.94 12.38
CA LEU A 161 6.80 -6.60 12.54
C LEU A 161 8.26 -6.57 12.11
N GLU A 162 8.57 -5.63 11.24
CA GLU A 162 9.90 -5.48 10.65
C GLU A 162 10.30 -4.01 10.60
N LYS A 163 11.61 -3.75 10.47
CA LYS A 163 12.12 -2.40 10.19
C LYS A 163 12.24 -2.24 8.68
N GLN A 164 11.60 -1.22 8.14
CA GLN A 164 11.68 -0.87 6.73
C GLN A 164 12.37 0.47 6.57
N LYS A 165 13.28 0.53 5.59
CA LYS A 165 13.90 1.75 5.10
C LYS A 165 13.04 2.36 3.99
N GLU A 166 13.05 3.69 3.89
CA GLU A 166 12.50 4.40 2.74
C GLU A 166 13.13 3.85 1.45
N SER A 167 12.34 3.67 0.39
CA SER A 167 12.91 3.21 -0.88
C SER A 167 13.95 4.21 -1.35
N PHE A 168 15.13 3.72 -1.71
CA PHE A 168 16.08 4.53 -2.44
C PHE A 168 15.62 4.50 -3.90
N ASN A 169 14.77 5.43 -4.33
CA ASN A 169 14.21 5.50 -5.69
C ASN A 169 15.04 6.43 -6.60
N TYR A 170 14.68 6.51 -7.89
CA TYR A 170 15.38 7.34 -8.87
C TYR A 170 15.36 8.84 -8.54
N GLU A 171 14.28 9.37 -7.96
CA GLU A 171 14.22 10.78 -7.53
C GLU A 171 15.24 11.06 -6.41
N PHE A 172 15.35 10.14 -5.45
CA PHE A 172 16.33 10.24 -4.38
C PHE A 172 17.75 10.09 -4.94
N LEU A 173 17.96 9.18 -5.90
CA LEU A 173 19.25 9.01 -6.60
C LEU A 173 19.69 10.30 -7.29
N GLU A 174 18.81 10.90 -8.10
CA GLU A 174 19.06 12.15 -8.82
C GLU A 174 19.43 13.27 -7.86
N ARG A 175 18.65 13.47 -6.79
CA ARG A 175 18.93 14.49 -5.77
C ARG A 175 20.30 14.28 -5.12
N LEU A 176 20.64 13.06 -4.71
CA LEU A 176 21.93 12.77 -4.07
C LEU A 176 23.10 12.88 -5.05
N TYR A 177 22.88 12.52 -6.32
CA TYR A 177 23.86 12.70 -7.39
C TYR A 177 24.22 14.18 -7.56
N GLU A 178 23.22 15.06 -7.68
CA GLU A 178 23.43 16.51 -7.78
C GLU A 178 24.18 17.08 -6.56
N GLU A 179 23.81 16.63 -5.35
CA GLU A 179 24.50 17.03 -4.12
C GLU A 179 25.98 16.63 -4.13
N VAL A 180 26.28 15.38 -4.50
CA VAL A 180 27.65 14.86 -4.53
C VAL A 180 28.49 15.60 -5.57
N LEU A 181 27.96 15.84 -6.77
CA LEU A 181 28.68 16.60 -7.80
C LEU A 181 29.03 18.02 -7.32
N LYS A 182 28.07 18.67 -6.65
CA LYS A 182 28.26 20.01 -6.10
C LYS A 182 29.31 20.05 -4.99
N GLU A 183 29.29 19.07 -4.08
CA GLU A 183 30.27 18.95 -2.99
C GLU A 183 31.69 18.68 -3.51
N GLU A 184 31.81 17.88 -4.56
CA GLU A 184 33.10 17.55 -5.19
C GLU A 184 33.58 18.63 -6.16
N ASN A 185 32.78 19.68 -6.37
CA ASN A 185 33.04 20.75 -7.33
C ASN A 185 33.38 20.21 -8.73
N LEU A 186 32.70 19.12 -9.11
CA LEU A 186 32.85 18.49 -10.41
C LEU A 186 31.95 19.23 -11.40
N LYS A 187 32.53 19.62 -12.55
CA LYS A 187 31.78 20.17 -13.68
C LYS A 187 32.03 19.26 -14.88
N PHE A 188 30.96 18.65 -15.38
CA PHE A 188 31.04 17.68 -16.48
C PHE A 188 30.41 18.23 -17.75
N GLU A 189 31.13 18.14 -18.87
CA GLU A 189 30.59 18.45 -20.20
C GLU A 189 29.65 17.35 -20.72
N GLU A 190 29.75 16.13 -20.17
CA GLU A 190 28.94 14.95 -20.51
C GLU A 190 28.21 14.39 -19.27
N ASP A 191 27.63 15.27 -18.45
CA ASP A 191 26.97 14.91 -17.18
C ASP A 191 25.97 13.75 -17.34
N ASN A 192 25.19 13.77 -18.43
CA ASN A 192 24.23 12.70 -18.75
C ASN A 192 24.89 11.31 -18.85
N LYS A 193 26.09 11.19 -19.45
CA LYS A 193 26.77 9.88 -19.57
C LYS A 193 27.30 9.37 -18.24
N LEU A 194 27.69 10.28 -17.35
CA LEU A 194 28.15 9.91 -16.01
C LEU A 194 26.97 9.46 -15.16
N TYR A 195 25.86 10.19 -15.21
CA TYR A 195 24.63 9.79 -14.56
C TYR A 195 24.13 8.43 -15.05
N GLU A 196 24.11 8.17 -16.37
CA GLU A 196 23.73 6.87 -16.94
C GLU A 196 24.58 5.70 -16.37
N GLU A 197 25.88 5.89 -16.16
CA GLU A 197 26.72 4.84 -15.55
C GLU A 197 26.48 4.71 -14.03
N VAL A 198 26.15 5.80 -13.33
CA VAL A 198 25.74 5.75 -11.90
C VAL A 198 24.40 5.03 -11.75
N GLU A 199 23.44 5.33 -12.63
CA GLU A 199 22.12 4.71 -12.68
C GLU A 199 22.23 3.21 -12.90
N ARG A 200 23.09 2.75 -13.83
CA ARG A 200 23.35 1.31 -14.02
C ARG A 200 23.88 0.62 -12.76
N ILE A 201 24.81 1.26 -12.04
CA ILE A 201 25.34 0.70 -10.78
C ILE A 201 24.23 0.62 -9.73
N TYR A 202 23.40 1.67 -9.65
CA TYR A 202 22.25 1.69 -8.76
C TYR A 202 21.24 0.58 -9.07
N GLU A 203 20.88 0.40 -10.33
CA GLU A 203 19.97 -0.67 -10.78
C GLU A 203 20.52 -2.06 -10.47
N ASP A 204 21.80 -2.29 -10.76
CA ASP A 204 22.44 -3.60 -10.58
C ASP A 204 22.69 -3.95 -9.10
N GLU A 205 23.04 -2.96 -8.26
CA GLU A 205 23.55 -3.22 -6.91
C GLU A 205 22.59 -2.82 -5.78
N PHE A 206 21.57 -1.99 -6.04
CA PHE A 206 20.84 -1.33 -4.95
C PHE A 206 19.33 -1.19 -5.16
N TYR A 207 18.82 -1.22 -6.39
CA TYR A 207 17.40 -1.06 -6.65
C TYR A 207 16.60 -2.18 -5.98
N GLU A 208 15.84 -1.81 -4.95
CA GLU A 208 14.93 -2.70 -4.24
C GLU A 208 13.56 -2.03 -4.12
N GLU A 209 12.55 -2.72 -4.64
CA GLU A 209 11.17 -2.30 -4.48
C GLU A 209 10.65 -2.75 -3.11
N ILE A 210 10.01 -1.82 -2.42
CA ILE A 210 9.36 -2.10 -1.12
C ILE A 210 7.94 -2.65 -1.33
N VAL A 211 7.84 -3.70 -2.15
CA VAL A 211 6.62 -4.44 -2.47
C VAL A 211 6.03 -5.14 -1.24
N GLY A 212 4.83 -5.69 -1.40
CA GLY A 212 4.17 -6.54 -0.41
C GLY A 212 2.91 -5.95 0.20
N THR A 213 2.10 -6.83 0.78
CA THR A 213 0.88 -6.46 1.51
C THR A 213 1.27 -6.09 2.94
N LYS A 214 0.97 -4.87 3.38
CA LYS A 214 1.53 -4.34 4.63
C LYS A 214 0.69 -3.22 5.25
N CYS A 215 0.84 -3.01 6.56
CA CYS A 215 0.35 -1.83 7.28
C CYS A 215 1.52 -0.98 7.74
N ASN A 216 1.34 0.35 7.69
CA ASN A 216 2.42 1.32 7.87
C ASN A 216 3.53 1.10 6.82
N GLY A 217 4.74 1.62 7.08
CA GLY A 217 5.84 1.53 6.13
C GLY A 217 5.76 2.56 5.02
N PHE A 218 6.78 2.56 4.16
CA PHE A 218 6.84 3.41 2.98
C PHE A 218 6.05 2.74 1.85
N PRO A 219 5.19 3.46 1.11
CA PRO A 219 4.39 2.86 0.05
C PRO A 219 5.19 2.56 -1.20
N TYR A 220 4.73 1.58 -1.96
CA TYR A 220 5.20 1.26 -3.30
C TYR A 220 4.10 1.56 -4.32
N PHE A 221 4.44 2.05 -5.51
CA PHE A 221 3.49 2.32 -6.61
C PHE A 221 4.05 1.76 -7.90
N THR A 222 3.20 1.23 -8.78
CA THR A 222 3.62 0.79 -10.11
C THR A 222 3.71 1.95 -11.11
N GLN A 223 3.01 3.05 -10.82
CA GLN A 223 2.97 4.24 -11.66
C GLN A 223 3.61 5.44 -10.94
N TRP A 224 2.81 6.29 -10.31
CA TRP A 224 3.27 7.56 -9.71
C TRP A 224 2.62 7.75 -8.34
N GLU A 225 3.31 8.48 -7.44
CA GLU A 225 2.82 8.79 -6.09
C GLU A 225 1.60 9.73 -6.17
N PRO A 226 0.39 9.27 -5.79
CA PRO A 226 -0.82 10.04 -5.99
C PRO A 226 -0.99 11.21 -5.01
N ARG A 227 -0.09 11.39 -4.04
CA ARG A 227 -0.15 12.42 -2.99
C ARG A 227 0.85 13.57 -3.15
N ASP A 228 1.41 13.76 -4.35
CA ASP A 228 2.39 14.82 -4.61
C ASP A 228 1.84 16.25 -4.44
N GLU A 229 0.53 16.43 -4.63
CA GLU A 229 -0.13 17.71 -4.38
C GLU A 229 -0.12 18.08 -2.89
N GLU A 230 0.18 19.34 -2.56
CA GLU A 230 0.35 19.79 -1.15
C GLU A 230 -0.85 19.45 -0.25
N GLN A 231 -2.06 19.49 -0.80
CA GLN A 231 -3.30 19.15 -0.11
C GLN A 231 -3.45 17.65 0.20
N MET A 232 -2.77 16.77 -0.55
CA MET A 232 -2.82 15.32 -0.33
C MET A 232 -1.73 14.84 0.64
N LYS A 233 -0.76 15.71 0.98
CA LYS A 233 0.29 15.40 1.96
C LYS A 233 -0.22 15.20 3.38
N GLU A 234 -1.46 15.60 3.69
CA GLU A 234 -2.07 15.30 4.99
C GLU A 234 -2.33 13.80 5.20
N TYR A 235 -2.46 13.01 4.13
CA TYR A 235 -2.57 11.55 4.15
C TYR A 235 -1.20 10.90 4.26
N ASP A 236 -0.46 11.25 5.30
CA ASP A 236 0.96 10.95 5.51
C ASP A 236 1.25 9.49 5.92
N THR A 237 0.23 8.71 6.27
CA THR A 237 0.38 7.37 6.83
C THR A 237 -0.25 6.32 5.92
N SER A 238 0.54 5.32 5.52
CA SER A 238 0.04 4.12 4.84
C SER A 238 -0.76 3.28 5.82
N LEU A 239 -2.10 3.33 5.72
CA LEU A 239 -2.97 2.56 6.59
C LEU A 239 -2.92 1.08 6.20
N PHE A 240 -3.05 0.80 4.91
CA PHE A 240 -2.97 -0.54 4.37
C PHE A 240 -2.60 -0.51 2.89
N GLN A 241 -1.63 -1.35 2.51
CA GLN A 241 -1.24 -1.64 1.14
C GLN A 241 -1.53 -3.11 0.85
N ILE A 242 -2.18 -3.39 -0.27
CA ILE A 242 -2.40 -4.73 -0.80
C ILE A 242 -1.68 -4.82 -2.12
N ASP A 243 -0.75 -5.75 -2.23
CA ASP A 243 0.02 -5.94 -3.44
C ASP A 243 -0.47 -7.18 -4.20
N SER A 244 -0.36 -7.13 -5.52
CA SER A 244 -0.52 -8.31 -6.34
C SER A 244 0.57 -9.33 -6.00
N GLY A 245 0.24 -10.60 -6.16
CA GLY A 245 1.14 -11.70 -5.87
C GLY A 245 0.57 -13.01 -6.39
N LYS A 246 0.99 -14.12 -5.79
CA LYS A 246 0.56 -15.44 -6.23
C LYS A 246 -0.95 -15.67 -6.12
N GLU A 247 -1.56 -15.15 -5.06
CA GLU A 247 -2.96 -15.41 -4.71
C GLU A 247 -3.89 -14.21 -4.96
N VAL A 248 -3.31 -13.01 -5.12
CA VAL A 248 -4.02 -11.73 -5.27
C VAL A 248 -3.60 -11.09 -6.59
N MET A 249 -4.55 -10.57 -7.35
CA MET A 249 -4.33 -9.88 -8.61
C MET A 249 -5.17 -8.61 -8.67
N ILE A 250 -4.52 -7.47 -8.78
CA ILE A 250 -5.14 -6.15 -8.89
C ILE A 250 -4.77 -5.58 -10.27
N GLY A 251 -5.72 -5.55 -11.20
CA GLY A 251 -5.43 -5.11 -12.58
C GLY A 251 -4.34 -5.96 -13.24
N ASP A 252 -3.37 -5.31 -13.88
CA ASP A 252 -2.18 -5.95 -14.45
C ASP A 252 -1.02 -5.96 -13.43
N SER A 253 -1.13 -6.80 -12.41
CA SER A 253 -0.13 -6.95 -11.33
C SER A 253 0.17 -5.65 -10.56
N GLY A 254 -0.89 -4.95 -10.19
CA GLY A 254 -0.83 -3.67 -9.49
C GLY A 254 -0.89 -3.73 -7.97
N VAL A 255 -1.03 -2.56 -7.35
CA VAL A 255 -1.05 -2.36 -5.90
C VAL A 255 -2.19 -1.42 -5.51
N MET A 256 -2.79 -1.67 -4.34
CA MET A 256 -3.91 -0.91 -3.80
C MET A 256 -3.58 -0.34 -2.43
N HIS A 257 -4.01 0.89 -2.18
CA HIS A 257 -3.64 1.68 -1.01
C HIS A 257 -4.83 2.33 -0.34
N PHE A 258 -4.75 2.37 0.98
CA PHE A 258 -5.51 3.26 1.85
C PHE A 258 -4.52 4.08 2.65
N PHE A 259 -4.60 5.40 2.55
CA PHE A 259 -3.80 6.34 3.34
C PHE A 259 -4.69 7.12 4.30
N ILE A 260 -4.13 7.52 5.42
CA ILE A 260 -4.81 8.25 6.49
C ILE A 260 -3.89 9.32 7.06
N ASN A 261 -4.48 10.40 7.57
CA ASN A 261 -3.76 11.35 8.41
C ASN A 261 -3.36 10.72 9.75
N ARG A 262 -2.11 10.87 10.18
CA ARG A 262 -1.61 10.24 11.41
C ARG A 262 -2.39 10.60 12.67
N GLU A 263 -2.80 11.86 12.83
CA GLU A 263 -3.58 12.28 13.99
C GLU A 263 -4.99 11.68 13.96
N LYS A 264 -5.59 11.49 12.79
CA LYS A 264 -6.85 10.75 12.65
C LYS A 264 -6.70 9.28 13.01
N LEU A 265 -5.64 8.62 12.55
CA LEU A 265 -5.32 7.24 12.93
C LEU A 265 -5.21 7.07 14.44
N LYS A 266 -4.43 7.94 15.09
CA LYS A 266 -4.24 7.94 16.55
C LYS A 266 -5.54 8.14 17.32
N ASN A 267 -6.44 8.96 16.78
CA ASN A 267 -7.78 9.18 17.33
C ASN A 267 -8.81 8.12 16.90
N LYS A 268 -8.38 7.09 16.15
CA LYS A 268 -9.21 6.01 15.60
C LYS A 268 -10.37 6.54 14.72
N ASP A 269 -10.14 7.66 14.05
CA ASP A 269 -11.09 8.30 13.14
C ASP A 269 -10.80 7.89 11.69
N PHE A 270 -11.56 6.92 11.19
CA PHE A 270 -11.44 6.39 9.82
C PHE A 270 -12.43 7.03 8.84
N SER A 271 -13.00 8.19 9.19
CA SER A 271 -13.98 8.90 8.36
C SER A 271 -13.38 9.57 7.13
N ASP A 272 -12.06 9.74 7.11
CA ASP A 272 -11.34 10.45 6.05
C ASP A 272 -10.09 9.67 5.67
N ILE A 273 -10.16 9.07 4.49
CA ILE A 273 -9.19 8.13 3.96
C ILE A 273 -8.96 8.53 2.50
N PHE A 274 -7.73 8.43 2.06
CA PHE A 274 -7.37 8.52 0.66
C PHE A 274 -7.25 7.11 0.10
N TYR A 275 -8.01 6.81 -0.94
CA TYR A 275 -8.00 5.51 -1.60
C TYR A 275 -7.36 5.61 -2.98
N HIS A 276 -6.48 4.68 -3.29
CA HIS A 276 -5.84 4.58 -4.60
C HIS A 276 -5.54 3.14 -4.97
N TRP A 277 -5.43 2.88 -6.26
CA TRP A 277 -4.73 1.70 -6.78
C TRP A 277 -4.20 2.02 -8.17
N ASP A 278 -3.11 1.37 -8.56
CA ASP A 278 -2.51 1.44 -9.88
C ASP A 278 -2.00 0.06 -10.28
N CYS A 279 -1.67 -0.11 -11.58
CA CYS A 279 -1.04 -1.32 -12.12
C CYS A 279 -0.09 -0.94 -13.27
N TYR A 280 0.67 -1.90 -13.78
CA TYR A 280 1.58 -1.69 -14.91
C TYR A 280 0.84 -1.39 -16.23
#